data_AF-A0A820GUR9-F1
#
_entry.id   AF-A0A820GUR9-F1
#
_cell.length_a   1.000
_cell.length_b   1.000
_cell.length_c   1.000
_cell.angle_alpha   90.00
_cell.angle_beta   90.00
_cell.angle_gamma   90.00
#
_symmetry.space_group_name_H-M   'P 1'
#
loop_
_entity.id
_entity.type
_entity.pdbx_description
1 polymer ?
#
loop_
_entity_poly.entity_id
_entity_poly.type
_entity_poly.pdbx_seq_one_letter_code
_entity_poly.pdbx_strand_id
1 'polypeptide(L)'
;MSTSSVSDGILKFATQYSIYSGFIIFSFGVIGFLPIVIASSFSVLAYRNVRHLVRRQLPIVRRKLEKQITAMVLMRVIAFVCLTLPYNAYRIYVINFPTPQSMRMAYAIGRLIQAILLSILTTNYIMNFYLFLIFSSRFRRQVKFILVKICWQRWKYWCCSTNNQVEPDNNIAPRNSQIDSE
;
A
#
# COMPACT_ATOMS: atom_id res chain seq x y z
N MET A 1 14.86 -40.06 43.03
CA MET A 1 14.21 -40.19 41.70
C MET A 1 13.25 -39.02 41.39
N SER A 2 13.34 -37.87 42.08
CA SER A 2 12.39 -36.74 41.96
C SER A 2 13.00 -35.43 41.45
N THR A 3 14.33 -35.31 41.38
CA THR A 3 15.03 -34.06 41.04
C THR A 3 14.99 -33.72 39.54
N SER A 4 14.83 -34.70 38.65
CA SER A 4 14.72 -34.48 37.20
C SER A 4 13.43 -33.74 36.81
N SER A 5 12.30 -34.11 37.42
CA SER A 5 11.00 -33.51 37.09
C SER A 5 10.89 -32.01 37.41
N VAL A 6 11.55 -31.57 38.48
CA VAL A 6 11.55 -30.16 38.92
C VAL A 6 12.44 -29.31 38.01
N SER A 7 13.61 -29.84 37.63
CA SER A 7 14.52 -29.17 36.69
C SER A 7 13.86 -28.96 35.32
N ASP A 8 13.12 -29.95 34.82
CA ASP A 8 12.41 -29.85 33.54
C ASP A 8 11.30 -28.80 33.57
N GLY A 9 10.61 -28.66 34.70
CA GLY A 9 9.61 -27.61 34.90
C GLY A 9 10.23 -26.21 34.84
N ILE A 10 11.29 -25.98 35.62
CA ILE A 10 11.99 -24.68 35.68
C ILE A 10 12.57 -24.30 34.33
N LEU A 11 13.16 -25.26 33.60
CA LEU A 11 13.70 -25.02 32.26
C LEU A 11 12.58 -24.62 31.29
N LYS A 12 11.42 -25.28 31.32
CA LYS A 12 10.26 -24.92 30.49
C LYS A 12 9.74 -23.52 30.81
N PHE A 13 9.63 -23.16 32.09
CA PHE A 13 9.21 -21.82 32.50
C PHE A 13 10.20 -20.73 32.06
N ALA A 14 11.51 -20.94 32.26
CA ALA A 14 12.54 -19.98 31.85
C ALA A 14 12.57 -19.76 30.33
N THR A 15 12.46 -20.85 29.56
CA THR A 15 12.44 -20.79 28.09
C THR A 15 11.18 -20.07 27.59
N GLN A 16 10.02 -20.36 28.19
CA GLN A 16 8.76 -19.73 27.83
C GLN A 16 8.75 -18.23 28.18
N TYR A 17 9.33 -17.85 29.32
CA TYR A 17 9.48 -16.45 29.72
C TYR A 17 10.39 -15.66 28.78
N SER A 18 11.53 -16.25 28.36
CA SER A 18 12.47 -15.63 27.42
C SER A 18 11.84 -15.36 26.04
N ILE A 19 11.08 -16.34 25.52
CA ILE A 19 10.35 -16.18 24.25
C ILE A 19 9.28 -15.08 24.38
N TYR A 20 8.59 -15.03 25.52
CA TYR A 20 7.52 -14.06 25.75
C TYR A 20 8.04 -12.62 25.86
N SER A 21 9.15 -12.41 26.59
CA SER A 21 9.75 -11.08 26.75
C SER A 21 10.33 -10.55 25.43
N GLY A 22 11.03 -11.40 24.67
CA GLY A 22 11.53 -11.06 23.34
C GLY A 22 10.41 -10.71 22.37
N PHE A 23 9.32 -11.49 22.37
CA PHE A 23 8.17 -11.23 21.52
C PHE A 23 7.47 -9.92 21.87
N ILE A 24 7.26 -9.63 23.16
CA ILE A 24 6.60 -8.39 23.59
C ILE A 24 7.46 -7.19 23.22
N ILE A 25 8.74 -7.19 23.58
CA ILE A 25 9.62 -6.03 23.34
C ILE A 25 9.77 -5.77 21.84
N PHE A 26 9.98 -6.81 21.04
CA PHE A 26 10.19 -6.66 19.61
C PHE A 26 8.90 -6.31 18.86
N SER A 27 7.80 -7.01 19.16
CA SER A 27 6.52 -6.80 18.45
C SER A 27 5.81 -5.52 18.89
N PHE A 28 5.78 -5.20 20.18
CA PHE A 28 5.11 -3.99 20.67
C PHE A 28 5.99 -2.77 20.60
N GLY A 29 7.24 -2.91 21.04
CA GLY A 29 8.21 -1.82 21.02
C GLY A 29 8.54 -1.49 19.58
N VAL A 30 9.36 -2.31 18.92
CA VAL A 30 10.02 -1.92 17.68
C VAL A 30 9.05 -1.83 16.49
N ILE A 31 8.13 -2.79 16.35
CA ILE A 31 7.30 -2.92 15.13
C ILE A 31 5.91 -2.30 15.31
N GLY A 32 5.35 -2.31 16.51
CA GLY A 32 3.95 -1.96 16.76
C GLY A 32 3.73 -0.49 17.14
N PHE A 33 3.94 -0.16 18.41
CA PHE A 33 3.53 1.11 18.99
C PHE A 33 4.53 2.24 18.77
N LEU A 34 5.84 1.96 18.85
CA LEU A 34 6.87 2.97 18.66
C LEU A 34 6.76 3.70 17.30
N PRO A 35 6.61 3.02 16.15
CA PRO A 35 6.44 3.73 14.88
C PRO A 35 5.15 4.55 14.83
N ILE A 36 4.07 4.12 15.51
CA ILE A 36 2.82 4.89 15.60
C ILE A 36 3.04 6.18 16.40
N VAL A 37 3.68 6.07 17.57
CA VAL A 37 3.95 7.22 18.44
C VAL A 37 4.91 8.20 17.77
N ILE A 38 5.98 7.71 17.16
CA ILE A 38 6.94 8.52 16.41
C ILE A 38 6.26 9.19 15.21
N ALA A 39 5.51 8.45 14.39
CA ALA A 39 4.84 9.02 13.23
C ALA A 39 3.80 10.07 13.64
N SER A 40 3.04 9.82 14.71
CA SER A 40 2.06 10.76 15.25
C SER A 40 2.74 12.03 15.77
N SER A 41 3.79 11.92 16.58
CA SER A 41 4.50 13.07 17.13
C SER A 41 5.14 13.91 16.03
N PHE A 42 5.81 13.29 15.06
CA PHE A 42 6.36 13.97 13.89
C PHE A 42 5.26 14.63 13.04
N SER A 43 4.10 13.99 12.86
CA SER A 43 2.98 14.58 12.12
C SER A 43 2.45 15.85 12.81
N VAL A 44 2.29 15.81 14.13
CA VAL A 44 1.84 16.97 14.92
C VAL A 44 2.90 18.09 14.91
N LEU A 45 4.18 17.75 15.05
CA LEU A 45 5.29 18.71 14.94
C LEU A 45 5.34 19.36 13.56
N ALA A 46 5.21 18.57 12.50
CA ALA A 46 5.15 19.08 11.13
C ALA A 46 3.96 20.03 10.92
N TYR A 47 2.79 19.68 11.47
CA TYR A 47 1.62 20.54 11.42
C TYR A 47 1.82 21.87 12.15
N ARG A 48 2.42 21.82 13.35
CA ARG A 48 2.76 23.02 14.14
C ARG A 48 3.76 23.90 13.39
N ASN A 49 4.79 23.31 12.79
CA ASN A 49 5.81 24.03 12.03
C ASN A 49 5.21 24.74 10.81
N VAL A 50 4.32 24.07 10.05
CA VAL A 50 3.62 24.71 8.93
C VAL A 50 2.71 25.85 9.40
N ARG A 51 1.99 25.68 10.51
CA ARG A 51 1.15 26.75 11.07
C ARG A 51 1.98 27.96 11.51
N HIS A 52 3.20 27.75 11.98
CA HIS A 52 4.12 28.83 12.33
C HIS A 52 4.69 29.53 11.08
N LEU A 53 5.11 28.77 10.06
CA LEU A 53 5.59 29.27 8.77
C LEU A 53 4.57 30.15 8.05
N VAL A 54 3.29 29.79 8.15
CA VAL A 54 2.15 30.57 7.62
C VAL A 54 2.16 32.03 8.09
N ARG A 55 2.68 32.32 9.29
CA ARG A 55 2.72 33.69 9.85
C ARG A 55 3.89 34.52 9.32
N ARG A 56 4.95 33.88 8.81
CA ARG A 56 6.06 34.58 8.14
C ARG A 56 5.68 34.73 6.66
N GLN A 57 5.76 35.95 6.13
CA GLN A 57 5.33 36.27 4.76
C GLN A 57 6.21 35.59 3.69
N LEU A 58 6.01 34.29 3.49
CA LEU A 58 6.64 33.54 2.40
C LEU A 58 5.78 33.64 1.12
N PRO A 59 6.42 33.61 -0.06
CA PRO A 59 5.71 33.70 -1.34
C PRO A 59 4.62 32.64 -1.46
N ILE A 60 3.42 33.08 -1.90
CA ILE A 60 2.16 32.33 -1.91
C ILE A 60 2.30 30.94 -2.59
N VAL A 61 3.16 30.82 -3.59
CA VAL A 61 3.37 29.59 -4.36
C VAL A 61 4.04 28.48 -3.54
N ARG A 62 5.04 28.81 -2.70
CA ARG A 62 5.73 27.81 -1.85
C ARG A 62 4.81 27.29 -0.74
N ARG A 63 3.98 28.18 -0.18
CA ARG A 63 3.04 27.84 0.91
C ARG A 63 1.99 26.78 0.51
N LYS A 64 1.49 26.81 -0.72
CA LYS A 64 0.51 25.81 -1.20
C LYS A 64 1.13 24.41 -1.30
N LEU A 65 2.40 24.32 -1.68
CA LEU A 65 3.11 23.05 -1.79
C LEU A 65 3.35 22.41 -0.42
N GLU A 66 3.85 23.19 0.55
CA GLU A 66 4.11 22.69 1.90
C GLU A 66 2.83 22.25 2.63
N LYS A 67 1.74 23.02 2.47
CA LYS A 67 0.42 22.67 3.02
C LYS A 67 -0.10 21.35 2.43
N GLN A 68 0.15 21.10 1.15
CA GLN A 68 -0.26 19.88 0.47
C GLN A 68 0.54 18.66 0.95
N ILE A 69 1.86 18.79 1.07
CA ILE A 69 2.73 17.71 1.56
C ILE A 69 2.38 17.36 3.00
N THR A 70 2.21 18.35 3.87
CA THR A 70 1.87 18.10 5.27
C THR A 70 0.47 17.50 5.45
N ALA A 71 -0.53 17.97 4.70
CA ALA A 71 -1.85 17.35 4.69
C ALA A 71 -1.79 15.88 4.21
N MET A 72 -0.98 15.59 3.18
CA MET A 72 -0.78 14.23 2.68
C MET A 72 -0.15 13.32 3.74
N VAL A 73 0.90 13.79 4.43
CA VAL A 73 1.57 13.02 5.50
C VAL A 73 0.62 12.78 6.67
N LEU A 74 -0.15 13.79 7.08
CA LEU A 74 -1.11 13.65 8.18
C LEU A 74 -2.20 12.62 7.86
N MET A 75 -2.78 12.66 6.66
CA MET A 75 -3.75 11.66 6.22
C MET A 75 -3.15 10.25 6.15
N ARG A 76 -1.88 10.14 5.72
CA ARG A 76 -1.16 8.86 5.70
C ARG A 76 -0.99 8.29 7.10
N VAL A 77 -0.62 9.12 8.08
CA VAL A 77 -0.45 8.68 9.47
C VAL A 77 -1.80 8.27 10.07
N ILE A 78 -2.87 9.03 9.82
CA ILE A 78 -4.22 8.67 10.27
C ILE A 78 -4.65 7.32 9.69
N ALA A 79 -4.52 7.13 8.37
CA ALA A 79 -4.85 5.85 7.73
C ALA A 79 -3.99 4.70 8.28
N PHE A 80 -2.70 4.92 8.48
CA PHE A 80 -1.79 3.94 9.07
C PHE A 80 -2.25 3.53 10.49
N VAL A 81 -2.61 4.49 11.33
CA VAL A 81 -3.12 4.24 12.70
C VAL A 81 -4.44 3.44 12.62
N CYS A 82 -5.41 3.90 11.83
CA CYS A 82 -6.72 3.26 11.72
C CYS A 82 -6.65 1.81 11.22
N LEU A 83 -5.74 1.51 10.28
CA LEU A 83 -5.60 0.17 9.71
C LEU A 83 -4.74 -0.77 10.58
N THR A 84 -3.77 -0.22 11.31
CA THR A 84 -2.80 -1.03 12.08
C THR A 84 -3.30 -1.34 13.50
N LEU A 85 -4.11 -0.44 14.09
CA LEU A 85 -4.68 -0.60 15.43
C LEU A 85 -5.51 -1.88 15.61
N PRO A 86 -6.48 -2.24 14.75
CA PRO A 86 -7.30 -3.44 14.96
C PRO A 86 -6.48 -4.73 14.90
N TYR A 87 -5.46 -4.80 14.03
CA TYR A 87 -4.54 -5.94 13.99
C TYR A 87 -3.73 -6.08 15.28
N ASN A 88 -3.20 -4.97 15.81
CA ASN A 88 -2.46 -4.98 17.08
C ASN A 88 -3.37 -5.36 18.26
N ALA A 89 -4.59 -4.82 18.31
CA ALA A 89 -5.57 -5.16 19.35
C ALA A 89 -5.90 -6.67 19.34
N TYR A 90 -6.13 -7.24 18.15
CA TYR A 90 -6.36 -8.67 18.00
C TYR A 90 -5.15 -9.52 18.43
N ARG A 91 -3.93 -9.09 18.09
CA ARG A 91 -2.71 -9.77 18.53
C ARG A 91 -2.57 -9.77 20.05
N ILE A 92 -2.86 -8.66 20.73
CA ILE A 92 -2.91 -8.59 22.20
C ILE A 92 -3.91 -9.61 22.72
N TYR A 93 -5.12 -9.63 22.16
CA TYR A 93 -6.19 -10.53 22.59
C TYR A 93 -5.77 -12.01 22.52
N VAL A 94 -5.23 -12.45 21.38
CA VAL A 94 -4.81 -13.86 21.18
C VAL A 94 -3.70 -14.28 22.15
N ILE A 95 -2.80 -13.37 22.50
CA ILE A 95 -1.70 -13.64 23.43
C ILE A 95 -2.20 -13.78 24.87
N ASN A 96 -3.14 -12.93 25.29
CA ASN A 96 -3.69 -12.96 26.65
C ASN A 96 -4.70 -14.10 26.84
N PHE A 97 -5.40 -14.50 25.77
CA PHE A 97 -6.43 -15.53 25.81
C PHE A 97 -6.10 -16.66 24.82
N PRO A 98 -5.09 -17.51 25.13
CA PRO A 98 -4.69 -18.59 24.24
C PRO A 98 -5.85 -19.59 24.10
N THR A 99 -6.38 -19.72 22.89
CA THR A 99 -7.45 -20.68 22.60
C THR A 99 -6.85 -22.09 22.47
N PRO A 100 -7.28 -23.07 23.28
CA PRO A 100 -6.75 -24.42 23.20
C PRO A 100 -7.11 -25.08 21.87
N GLN A 101 -6.18 -25.84 21.30
CA GLN A 101 -6.35 -26.52 20.01
C GLN A 101 -7.45 -27.58 20.01
N SER A 102 -7.93 -27.99 21.19
CA SER A 102 -9.07 -28.90 21.34
C SER A 102 -10.38 -28.30 20.78
N MET A 103 -10.53 -26.97 20.81
CA MET A 103 -11.71 -26.26 20.33
C MET A 103 -11.57 -25.84 18.86
N ARG A 104 -11.76 -26.78 17.93
CA ARG A 104 -11.57 -26.59 16.48
C ARG A 104 -12.34 -25.40 15.91
N MET A 105 -13.59 -25.19 16.34
CA MET A 105 -14.45 -24.13 15.82
C MET A 105 -13.95 -22.72 16.20
N ALA A 106 -13.62 -22.50 17.47
CA ALA A 106 -13.08 -21.22 17.94
C ALA A 106 -11.75 -20.89 17.25
N TYR A 107 -10.89 -21.90 17.07
CA TYR A 107 -9.63 -21.74 16.34
C TYR A 107 -9.84 -21.35 14.87
N ALA A 108 -10.81 -21.96 14.18
CA ALA A 108 -11.13 -21.62 12.79
C ALA A 108 -11.63 -20.17 12.66
N ILE A 109 -12.48 -19.71 13.58
CA ILE A 109 -12.96 -18.32 13.62
C ILE A 109 -11.78 -17.36 13.84
N GLY A 110 -10.90 -17.65 14.80
CA GLY A 110 -9.70 -16.84 15.04
C GLY A 110 -8.79 -16.74 13.81
N ARG A 111 -8.62 -17.83 13.07
CA ARG A 111 -7.85 -17.82 11.82
C ARG A 111 -8.49 -16.95 10.74
N LEU A 112 -9.81 -16.97 10.62
CA LEU A 112 -10.53 -16.13 9.67
C LEU A 112 -10.42 -14.64 10.03
N ILE A 113 -10.59 -14.28 11.30
CA ILE A 113 -10.39 -12.90 11.79
C ILE A 113 -8.95 -12.45 11.53
N GLN A 114 -7.96 -13.31 11.80
CA GLN A 114 -6.57 -13.01 11.53
C GLN A 114 -6.32 -12.72 10.04
N ALA A 115 -6.88 -13.54 9.14
CA ALA A 115 -6.74 -13.36 7.70
C ALA A 115 -7.37 -12.05 7.22
N ILE A 116 -8.55 -11.68 7.74
CA ILE A 116 -9.21 -10.41 7.43
C ILE A 116 -8.38 -9.22 7.93
N LEU A 117 -7.89 -9.26 9.17
CA LEU A 117 -7.07 -8.18 9.69
C LEU A 117 -5.74 -8.04 8.94
N LEU A 118 -5.16 -9.16 8.50
CA LEU A 118 -3.95 -9.14 7.68
C LEU A 118 -4.21 -8.55 6.28
N SER A 119 -5.37 -8.83 5.65
CA SER A 119 -5.72 -8.24 4.36
C SER A 119 -6.01 -6.73 4.46
N ILE A 120 -6.61 -6.29 5.58
CA ILE A 120 -6.75 -4.86 5.88
C ILE A 120 -5.38 -4.20 6.06
N LEU A 121 -4.45 -4.87 6.76
CA LEU A 121 -3.10 -4.36 6.96
C LEU A 121 -2.32 -4.26 5.64
N THR A 122 -2.42 -5.25 4.75
CA THR A 122 -1.75 -5.19 3.43
C THR A 122 -2.33 -4.11 2.54
N THR A 123 -3.62 -3.80 2.66
CA THR A 123 -4.27 -2.68 1.95
C THR A 123 -3.60 -1.33 2.27
N ASN A 124 -3.00 -1.16 3.45
CA ASN A 124 -2.24 0.03 3.83
C ASN A 124 -1.08 0.33 2.85
N TYR A 125 -0.41 -0.70 2.31
CA TYR A 125 0.64 -0.50 1.32
C TYR A 125 0.09 0.12 0.03
N ILE A 126 -1.08 -0.35 -0.42
CA ILE A 126 -1.75 0.14 -1.62
C ILE A 126 -2.34 1.54 -1.39
N MET A 127 -2.84 1.83 -0.20
CA MET A 127 -3.38 3.14 0.17
C MET A 127 -2.37 4.27 -0.01
N ASN A 128 -1.07 4.02 0.15
CA ASN A 128 -0.04 5.04 -0.13
C ASN A 128 -0.10 5.54 -1.59
N PHE A 129 -0.34 4.64 -2.54
CA PHE A 129 -0.49 4.98 -3.95
C PHE A 129 -1.76 5.80 -4.19
N TYR A 130 -2.90 5.35 -3.65
CA TYR A 130 -4.18 6.06 -3.79
C TYR A 130 -4.16 7.45 -3.14
N LEU A 131 -3.56 7.58 -1.96
CA LEU A 131 -3.38 8.87 -1.29
C LEU A 131 -2.56 9.83 -2.15
N PHE A 132 -1.49 9.35 -2.79
CA PHE A 132 -0.71 10.18 -3.71
C PHE A 132 -1.54 10.62 -4.92
N LEU A 133 -2.34 9.72 -5.48
CA LEU A 133 -3.25 9.99 -6.60
C LEU A 133 -4.31 11.05 -6.27
N ILE A 134 -4.92 10.97 -5.09
CA ILE A 134 -5.99 11.87 -4.66
C ILE A 134 -5.42 13.24 -4.25
N PHE A 135 -4.41 13.26 -3.39
CA PHE A 135 -3.92 14.51 -2.79
C PHE A 135 -2.97 15.28 -3.71
N SER A 136 -2.21 14.62 -4.57
CA SER A 136 -1.28 15.31 -5.46
C SER A 136 -1.99 15.85 -6.70
N SER A 137 -2.49 17.08 -6.62
CA SER A 137 -3.02 17.85 -7.77
C SER A 137 -2.01 17.98 -8.90
N ARG A 138 -0.72 18.10 -8.58
CA ARG A 138 0.38 18.13 -9.56
C ARG A 138 0.52 16.79 -10.26
N PHE A 139 0.51 15.69 -9.51
CA PHE A 139 0.57 14.36 -10.09
C PHE A 139 -0.65 14.09 -10.98
N ARG A 140 -1.86 14.47 -10.55
CA ARG A 140 -3.06 14.34 -11.41
C ARG A 140 -2.92 15.09 -12.72
N ARG A 141 -2.34 16.30 -12.71
CA ARG A 141 -2.07 17.06 -13.95
C ARG A 141 -1.00 16.38 -14.81
N GLN A 142 0.09 15.89 -14.20
CA GLN A 142 1.14 15.16 -14.91
C GLN A 142 0.61 13.86 -15.53
N VAL A 143 -0.15 13.08 -14.78
CA VAL A 143 -0.79 11.85 -15.25
C VAL A 143 -1.77 12.15 -16.38
N LYS A 144 -2.63 13.17 -16.23
CA LYS A 144 -3.53 13.60 -17.32
C LYS A 144 -2.73 14.01 -18.56
N PHE A 145 -1.64 14.77 -18.40
CA PHE A 145 -0.80 15.19 -19.51
C PHE A 145 -0.13 14.00 -20.22
N ILE A 146 0.41 13.04 -19.46
CA ILE A 146 1.01 11.81 -19.99
C ILE A 146 -0.05 10.95 -20.69
N LEU A 147 -1.22 10.77 -20.08
CA LEU A 147 -2.33 10.01 -20.68
C LEU A 147 -2.80 10.63 -21.98
N VAL A 148 -3.01 11.95 -22.01
CA VAL A 148 -3.36 12.68 -23.23
C VAL A 148 -2.28 12.49 -24.29
N LYS A 149 -1.00 12.57 -23.92
CA LYS A 149 0.12 12.35 -24.84
C LYS A 149 0.14 10.92 -25.41
N ILE A 150 -0.08 9.91 -24.57
CA ILE A 150 -0.14 8.49 -25.00
C ILE A 150 -1.35 8.25 -25.90
N CYS A 151 -2.53 8.75 -25.53
CA CYS A 151 -3.74 8.68 -26.35
C CYS A 151 -3.54 9.36 -27.70
N TRP A 152 -2.91 10.54 -27.73
CA TRP A 152 -2.60 11.26 -28.95
C TRP A 152 -1.61 10.48 -29.83
N GLN A 153 -0.57 9.89 -29.24
CA GLN A 153 0.37 9.05 -29.99
C GLN A 153 -0.33 7.83 -30.58
N ARG A 154 -1.13 7.11 -29.79
CA ARG A 154 -1.91 5.97 -30.28
C ARG A 154 -2.89 6.36 -31.40
N TRP A 155 -3.58 7.49 -31.26
CA TRP A 155 -4.47 8.03 -32.29
C TRP A 155 -3.70 8.29 -33.58
N LYS A 156 -2.55 8.98 -33.50
CA LYS A 156 -1.72 9.30 -34.66
C LYS A 156 -1.25 8.03 -35.40
N TYR A 157 -0.79 7.02 -34.65
CA TYR A 157 -0.41 5.73 -35.23
C TYR A 157 -1.58 5.03 -35.94
N TRP A 158 -2.77 5.04 -35.33
CA TRP A 158 -3.96 4.43 -35.91
C TRP A 158 -4.39 5.11 -37.22
N CYS A 159 -4.43 6.46 -37.25
CA CYS A 159 -4.78 7.20 -38.46
C CYS A 159 -3.77 7.01 -39.60
N CYS A 160 -2.46 6.93 -39.31
CA CYS A 160 -1.46 6.63 -40.33
C CYS A 160 -1.60 5.21 -40.89
N SER A 161 -1.96 4.24 -40.03
CA SER A 161 -2.17 2.85 -40.46
C SER A 161 -3.34 2.69 -41.42
N THR A 162 -4.43 3.45 -41.23
CA THR A 162 -5.61 3.38 -42.11
C THR A 162 -5.38 4.03 -43.47
N ASN A 163 -4.53 5.05 -43.57
CA ASN A 163 -4.26 5.72 -44.86
C ASN A 163 -3.41 4.87 -45.81
N ASN A 164 -2.52 4.00 -45.28
CA ASN A 164 -1.67 3.15 -46.11
C ASN A 164 -2.39 1.89 -46.64
N GLN A 165 -3.62 1.60 -46.21
CA GLN A 165 -4.42 0.48 -46.75
C GLN A 165 -5.39 0.90 -47.86
N VAL A 166 -5.51 2.19 -48.16
CA VAL A 166 -6.35 2.71 -49.26
C VAL A 166 -5.46 3.16 -50.43
N GLU A 167 -4.40 2.41 -50.71
CA GLU A 167 -3.77 2.48 -52.02
C GLU A 167 -4.50 1.44 -52.89
N PRO A 168 -5.44 1.87 -53.77
CA PRO A 168 -6.22 0.95 -54.57
C PRO A 168 -5.29 0.16 -55.48
N ASP A 169 -5.52 -1.15 -55.52
CA ASP A 169 -4.83 -2.13 -56.35
C ASP A 169 -5.18 -1.91 -57.84
N ASN A 170 -4.83 -0.73 -58.37
CA ASN A 170 -5.09 -0.30 -59.74
C ASN A 170 -4.12 -0.97 -60.75
N ASN A 171 -3.33 -1.96 -60.31
CA ASN A 171 -2.41 -2.72 -61.14
C ASN A 171 -2.93 -4.12 -61.51
N ILE A 172 -4.25 -4.30 -61.61
CA ILE A 172 -4.81 -5.43 -62.35
C ILE A 172 -4.69 -5.12 -63.85
N ALA A 173 -3.51 -5.35 -64.41
CA ALA A 173 -3.31 -5.37 -65.85
C ALA A 173 -4.20 -6.45 -66.48
N PRO A 174 -4.88 -6.18 -67.62
CA PRO A 174 -5.67 -7.18 -68.31
C PRO A 174 -4.77 -8.33 -68.76
N ARG A 175 -5.02 -9.53 -68.21
CA ARG A 175 -4.45 -10.79 -68.70
C ARG A 175 -4.99 -11.02 -70.11
N ASN A 176 -4.23 -10.59 -71.13
CA ASN A 176 -4.47 -10.97 -72.51
C ASN A 176 -4.38 -12.49 -72.62
N SER A 177 -5.54 -13.14 -72.68
CA SER A 177 -5.68 -14.51 -73.13
C SER A 177 -5.38 -14.53 -74.63
N GLN A 178 -4.11 -14.73 -74.99
CA GLN A 178 -3.78 -15.19 -76.33
C GLN A 178 -4.27 -16.62 -76.49
N ILE A 179 -5.34 -16.71 -77.27
CA ILE A 179 -5.81 -17.87 -77.99
C ILE A 179 -4.81 -18.04 -79.13
N ASP A 180 -4.01 -19.10 -79.10
CA ASP A 180 -3.36 -19.60 -80.30
C ASP A 180 -3.64 -21.10 -80.38
N SER A 181 -4.55 -21.38 -81.30
CA SER A 181 -4.90 -22.67 -81.88
C SER A 181 -3.82 -23.09 -82.87
N GLU A 182 -3.24 -24.27 -82.66
CA GLU A 182 -2.75 -25.20 -83.69
C GLU A 182 -2.58 -26.60 -83.10
#